data_AF-A0A7K3Y3J3-F1
#
_entry.id   AF-A0A7K3Y3J3-F1
#
_cell.length_a   1.000
_cell.length_b   1.000
_cell.length_c   1.000
_cell.angle_alpha   90.00
_cell.angle_beta   90.00
_cell.angle_gamma   90.00
#
_symmetry.space_group_name_H-M   'P 1'
#
loop_
_entity.id
_entity.type
_entity.pdbx_description
1 polymer ?
#
loop_
_entity_poly.entity_id
_entity_poly.type
_entity_poly.pdbx_seq_one_letter_code
_entity_poly.pdbx_strand_id
1 'polypeptide(L)' 'LLEKEIAGFGELFRLKSYEEIGTAAILSGAIAGVINGRAVFCIPGSTKAVTLAARDIIIPEIRHILTHASAHQR' A
#
# COMPACT_ATOMS: atom_id res chain seq x y z
N LEU A 1 6.09 7.17 13.13
CA LEU A 1 4.80 6.44 13.15
C LEU A 1 5.00 5.02 12.66
N LEU A 2 5.49 4.83 11.42
CA LEU A 2 5.90 3.52 10.92
C LEU A 2 7.27 3.13 11.48
N GLU A 3 7.41 1.89 11.94
CA GLU A 3 8.71 1.29 12.30
C GLU A 3 9.48 0.88 11.04
N LYS A 4 8.75 0.44 10.03
CA LYS A 4 9.27 0.06 8.73
C LYS A 4 8.31 0.48 7.63
N GLU A 5 8.79 1.22 6.65
CA GLU A 5 7.99 1.59 5.48
C GLU A 5 8.06 0.50 4.40
N ILE A 6 6.94 0.30 3.69
CA ILE A 6 6.85 -0.54 2.49
C ILE A 6 6.73 0.43 1.31
N ALA A 7 7.84 1.07 0.93
CA ALA A 7 7.86 2.15 -0.07
C ALA A 7 7.24 1.73 -1.42
N GLY A 8 7.49 0.49 -1.84
CA GLY A 8 6.95 -0.07 -3.09
C GLY A 8 5.42 -0.09 -3.17
N PHE A 9 4.70 -0.03 -2.04
CA PHE A 9 3.24 0.08 -2.05
C PHE A 9 2.78 1.41 -2.66
N GLY A 10 3.35 2.53 -2.21
CA GLY A 10 2.97 3.86 -2.69
C GLY A 10 3.37 4.07 -4.15
N GLU A 11 4.51 3.53 -4.54
CA GLU A 11 5.01 3.54 -5.93
C GLU A 11 4.07 2.77 -6.86
N LEU A 12 3.76 1.51 -6.52
CA LEU A 12 2.88 0.66 -7.32
C LEU A 12 1.44 1.19 -7.36
N PHE A 13 0.93 1.70 -6.25
CA PHE A 13 -0.38 2.34 -6.18
C PHE A 13 -0.48 3.54 -7.13
N ARG A 14 0.56 4.38 -7.17
CA ARG A 14 0.60 5.55 -8.05
C ARG A 14 0.74 5.16 -9.52
N LEU A 15 1.53 4.13 -9.82
CA LEU A 15 1.65 3.58 -11.17
C LEU A 15 0.30 3.07 -11.69
N LYS A 16 -0.38 2.21 -10.91
CA LYS A 16 -1.72 1.70 -11.28
C LYS A 16 -2.76 2.83 -11.33
N SER A 17 -2.68 3.81 -10.43
CA SER A 17 -3.54 4.99 -10.50
C SER A 17 -3.32 5.77 -11.80
N TYR A 18 -2.08 5.89 -12.27
CA TYR A 18 -1.77 6.56 -13.54
C TYR A 18 -2.42 5.86 -14.73
N GLU A 19 -2.51 4.53 -14.72
CA GLU A 19 -3.22 3.76 -15.75
C GLU A 19 -4.73 4.06 -15.78
N GLU A 20 -5.34 4.39 -14.63
CA GLU A 20 -6.78 4.70 -14.55
C GLU A 20 -7.13 6.18 -14.73
N ILE A 21 -6.36 7.09 -14.12
CA ILE A 21 -6.68 8.52 -14.03
C ILE A 21 -5.62 9.44 -14.65
N GLY A 22 -4.61 8.87 -15.32
CA GLY A 22 -3.55 9.61 -15.99
C GLY A 22 -2.75 10.50 -15.04
N THR A 23 -2.39 11.69 -15.51
CA THR A 23 -1.56 12.65 -14.75
C THR A 23 -2.17 13.07 -13.41
N ALA A 24 -3.49 12.95 -13.22
CA ALA A 24 -4.14 13.21 -11.94
C ALA A 24 -3.63 12.28 -10.81
N ALA A 25 -3.01 11.15 -11.16
CA ALA A 25 -2.31 10.27 -10.20
C ALA A 25 -1.16 10.96 -9.45
N ILE A 26 -0.71 12.14 -9.87
CA ILE A 26 0.21 12.97 -9.08
C ILE A 26 -0.37 13.27 -7.68
N LEU A 27 -1.70 13.39 -7.56
CA LEU A 27 -2.41 13.62 -6.30
C LEU A 27 -2.74 12.32 -5.55
N SER A 28 -2.51 11.15 -6.15
CA SER A 28 -2.73 9.85 -5.53
C SER A 28 -1.64 9.55 -4.51
N GLY A 29 -1.88 9.87 -3.24
CA GLY A 29 -0.99 9.55 -2.13
C GLY A 29 -1.45 8.32 -1.36
N ALA A 30 -0.63 7.27 -1.34
CA ALA A 30 -0.83 6.11 -0.47
C ALA A 30 0.50 5.71 0.18
N ILE A 31 0.46 5.24 1.41
CA ILE A 31 1.63 4.78 2.16
C ILE A 31 1.29 3.48 2.89
N ALA A 32 2.26 2.58 3.00
CA ALA A 32 2.14 1.38 3.80
C ALA A 32 3.38 1.16 4.64
N GLY A 33 3.23 0.44 5.74
CA GLY A 33 4.33 0.07 6.60
C GLY A 33 3.91 -0.85 7.73
N VAL A 34 4.79 -1.00 8.70
CA VAL A 34 4.61 -1.86 9.86
C VAL A 34 4.63 -1.00 11.12
N ILE A 35 3.69 -1.27 12.02
CA ILE A 35 3.63 -0.70 13.37
C ILE A 35 3.34 -1.86 14.34
N ASN A 36 4.18 -2.07 15.34
CA ASN A 36 4.04 -3.12 16.34
C ASN A 36 3.80 -4.52 15.71
N GLY A 37 4.56 -4.85 14.66
CA GLY A 37 4.42 -6.11 13.92
C GLY A 37 3.14 -6.25 13.08
N ARG A 38 2.33 -5.19 12.93
CA ARG A 38 1.12 -5.18 12.10
C ARG A 38 1.36 -4.38 10.83
N ALA A 39 0.92 -4.90 9.69
CA ALA A 39 0.89 -4.14 8.45
C ALA A 39 -0.24 -3.09 8.50
N VAL A 40 0.07 -1.86 8.11
CA VAL A 40 -0.84 -0.71 8.08
C VAL A 40 -0.76 -0.07 6.70
N PHE A 41 -1.92 0.30 6.15
CA PHE A 41 -2.06 0.94 4.84
C PHE A 41 -2.92 2.19 4.98
N CYS A 42 -2.40 3.32 4.50
CA CYS A 42 -3.12 4.57 4.38
C CYS A 42 -3.38 4.82 2.90
N ILE A 43 -4.65 4.83 2.51
CA ILE A 43 -5.11 4.88 1.11
C ILE A 43 -6.12 6.03 0.98
N PRO A 44 -6.22 6.71 -0.19
CA PRO A 44 -7.27 7.70 -0.43
C PRO A 44 -8.68 7.12 -0.24
N GLY A 45 -9.61 7.93 0.27
CA GLY A 45 -10.96 7.49 0.65
C GLY A 45 -11.94 7.24 -0.51
N SER A 46 -11.53 7.38 -1.77
CA SER A 46 -12.41 7.10 -2.90
C SER A 46 -12.61 5.59 -3.09
N THR A 47 -13.82 5.17 -3.45
CA THR A 47 -14.11 3.73 -3.69
C THR A 47 -13.17 3.11 -4.73
N LYS A 48 -12.78 3.88 -5.75
CA LYS A 48 -11.82 3.44 -6.77
C LYS A 48 -10.43 3.18 -6.17
N ALA A 49 -9.90 4.12 -5.39
CA ALA A 49 -8.60 3.96 -4.72
C ALA A 49 -8.58 2.77 -3.76
N VAL A 50 -9.63 2.61 -2.95
CA VAL A 50 -9.76 1.47 -2.03
C VAL A 50 -9.83 0.16 -2.81
N THR A 51 -10.58 0.11 -3.92
CA THR A 51 -10.72 -1.09 -4.75
C THR A 51 -9.39 -1.48 -5.39
N LEU A 52 -8.68 -0.53 -6.00
CA LEU A 52 -7.36 -0.72 -6.62
C LEU A 52 -6.35 -1.20 -5.57
N ALA A 53 -6.24 -0.51 -4.44
CA ALA A 53 -5.30 -0.88 -3.39
C ALA A 53 -5.61 -2.28 -2.82
N ALA A 54 -6.87 -2.60 -2.55
CA ALA A 54 -7.25 -3.88 -1.96
C ALA A 54 -7.08 -5.03 -2.95
N ARG A 55 -7.69 -4.94 -4.14
CA ARG A 55 -7.77 -6.06 -5.09
C ARG A 55 -6.49 -6.28 -5.86
N ASP A 56 -5.80 -5.21 -6.24
CA ASP A 56 -4.69 -5.32 -7.19
C ASP A 56 -3.31 -5.30 -6.51
N ILE A 57 -3.26 -4.99 -5.21
CA ILE A 57 -2.00 -4.87 -4.46
C ILE A 57 -2.05 -5.65 -3.15
N ILE A 58 -2.94 -5.28 -2.21
CA ILE A 58 -2.91 -5.79 -0.84
C ILE A 58 -3.27 -7.27 -0.76
N ILE A 59 -4.41 -7.67 -1.33
CA ILE A 59 -4.87 -9.07 -1.27
C ILE A 59 -3.90 -10.02 -1.97
N PRO A 60 -3.39 -9.72 -3.20
CA PRO A 60 -2.37 -10.55 -3.84
C PRO A 60 -1.10 -10.71 -3.01
N GLU A 61 -0.64 -9.63 -2.37
CA GLU A 61 0.65 -9.61 -1.66
C GLU A 61 0.55 -9.88 -0.15
N ILE A 62 -0.65 -10.14 0.38
CA ILE A 62 -0.89 -10.18 1.83
C ILE A 62 0.05 -11.16 2.55
N ARG A 63 0.33 -12.32 1.94
CA ARG A 63 1.25 -13.33 2.51
C ARG A 63 2.68 -12.82 2.61
N HIS A 64 3.19 -12.18 1.54
CA HIS A 64 4.53 -11.60 1.53
C HIS A 64 4.62 -10.44 2.53
N ILE A 65 3.60 -9.58 2.58
CA ILE A 65 3.53 -8.45 3.49
C ILE A 65 3.55 -8.91 4.95
N LEU A 66 2.76 -9.92 5.32
CA LEU A 66 2.75 -10.47 6.68
C LEU A 66 4.09 -11.11 7.08
N THR A 67 4.77 -11.75 6.13
CA THR A 67 6.11 -12.32 6.36
C THR A 67 7.14 -11.20 6.62
N HIS A 68 7.07 -10.11 5.84
CA HIS A 68 7.92 -8.94 6.05
C HIS A 68 7.62 -8.17 7.34
N ALA A 69 6.37 -8.20 7.82
CA ALA A 69 5.95 -7.56 9.07
C ALA A 69 6.38 -8.32 10.32
N SER A 70 6.34 -9.67 10.27
CA SER A 70 6.71 -10.54 11.40
C SER A 70 8.22 -10.72 11.58
N ALA A 71 9.04 -10.38 10.57
CA ALA A 71 10.49 -10.51 10.62
C ALA A 71 11.19 -9.61 11.67
N HIS A 72 10.49 -8.63 12.26
CA HIS A 72 11.02 -7.75 13.31
C HIS A 72 10.67 -8.19 14.75
N GLN A 73 10.00 -9.34 14.91
CA GLN A 73 9.61 -9.90 16.22
C GLN A 73 10.45 -11.13 16.64
N ARG A 74 11.59 -11.37 15.99
CA ARG A 74 12.53 -12.44 16.37
C ARG A 74 13.84 -11.86 16.89
#